data_AF-A0A817BY65-F1
#
_entry.id   AF-A0A817BY65-F1
#
_cell.length_a   1.000
_cell.length_b   1.000
_cell.length_c   1.000
_cell.angle_alpha   90.00
_cell.angle_beta   90.00
_cell.angle_gamma   90.00
#
_symmetry.space_group_name_H-M   'P 1'
#
loop_
_entity.id
_entity.type
_entity.pdbx_description
1 polymer ?
#
loop_
_entity_poly.entity_id
_entity_poly.type
_entity_poly.pdbx_seq_one_letter_code
_entity_poly.pdbx_strand_id
1 'polypeptide(L)'
;MADGNSHPFNNDVIADDTIAQLQKQLSHHHQQQHQHNSKSKDLIDLLSSNNTSNHFLNSIDPSINISSQAVSDDDFNRLKSIIRSTIWPIDHLIRRQLWMNILTLNRVSTAKQHYNTHNASQTPISTSTITIDSTLHSLPSKLSQWPNFVETTNLCFYHLTESRGCLLLQHILFTFALNHPDLTYCPALEPLSALLLHYFNEHEVLYLINRLLIKHWLCGETRLQWEANCNVFKKLLLVLFEERRSIRSLDLELC
;
A
#
# COMPACT_ATOMS: atom_id res chain seq x y z
N MET A 1 -68.59 51.60 9.40
CA MET A 1 -68.15 51.17 8.06
C MET A 1 -66.65 51.00 8.17
N ALA A 2 -66.13 49.79 8.45
CA ALA A 2 -65.74 48.76 7.46
C ALA A 2 -64.46 49.22 6.71
N ASP A 3 -63.30 48.56 6.62
CA ASP A 3 -62.80 47.18 6.85
C ASP A 3 -61.27 47.32 7.14
N GLY A 4 -60.52 46.45 7.82
CA GLY A 4 -60.38 45.01 7.59
C GLY A 4 -59.42 44.74 6.41
N ASN A 5 -58.10 44.61 6.64
CA ASN A 5 -57.34 43.47 6.10
C ASN A 5 -55.89 43.35 6.60
N SER A 6 -55.54 42.09 6.76
CA SER A 6 -54.47 41.47 7.52
C SER A 6 -53.47 40.76 6.60
N HIS A 7 -52.19 40.79 7.00
CA HIS A 7 -51.15 39.76 6.82
C HIS A 7 -50.65 39.42 5.39
N PRO A 8 -49.50 38.70 5.24
CA PRO A 8 -48.45 38.39 6.23
C PRO A 8 -47.01 38.62 5.70
N PHE A 9 -46.08 38.79 6.65
CA PHE A 9 -44.68 38.45 6.47
C PHE A 9 -44.55 36.96 6.12
N ASN A 10 -43.93 36.64 4.99
CA ASN A 10 -43.63 35.27 4.58
C ASN A 10 -42.11 35.03 4.71
N ASN A 11 -41.59 35.08 5.95
CA ASN A 11 -40.17 34.88 6.25
C ASN A 11 -39.87 33.59 7.03
N ASP A 12 -40.88 32.88 7.54
CA ASP A 12 -40.66 31.75 8.45
C ASP A 12 -40.58 30.38 7.73
N VAL A 13 -40.97 30.28 6.46
CA VAL A 13 -41.01 28.98 5.75
C VAL A 13 -39.67 28.61 5.09
N ILE A 14 -38.82 29.60 4.76
CA ILE A 14 -37.54 29.34 4.07
C ILE A 14 -36.45 28.91 5.07
N ALA A 15 -36.55 29.33 6.33
CA ALA A 15 -35.59 29.00 7.38
C ALA A 15 -35.71 27.53 7.85
N ASP A 16 -36.92 27.01 8.01
CA ASP A 16 -37.12 25.65 8.53
C ASP A 16 -36.67 24.57 7.55
N ASP A 17 -36.92 24.76 6.24
CA ASP A 17 -36.46 23.81 5.20
C ASP A 17 -34.93 23.82 5.05
N THR A 18 -34.28 24.99 5.19
CA THR A 18 -32.81 25.09 5.17
C THR A 18 -32.18 24.52 6.43
N ILE A 19 -32.78 24.74 7.60
CA ILE A 19 -32.32 24.16 8.88
C ILE A 19 -32.49 22.63 8.85
N ALA A 20 -33.61 22.12 8.34
CA ALA A 20 -33.85 20.68 8.20
C ALA A 20 -32.86 20.03 7.22
N GLN A 21 -32.54 20.68 6.08
CA GLN A 21 -31.51 20.20 5.16
C GLN A 21 -30.11 20.21 5.79
N LEU A 22 -29.73 21.26 6.52
CA LEU A 22 -28.46 21.33 7.24
C LEU A 22 -28.36 20.27 8.34
N GLN A 23 -29.43 20.03 9.09
CA GLN A 23 -29.48 18.94 10.08
C GLN A 23 -29.38 17.56 9.43
N LYS A 24 -29.98 17.35 8.25
CA LYS A 24 -29.84 16.11 7.48
C LYS A 24 -28.42 15.91 6.95
N GLN A 25 -27.77 16.97 6.49
CA GLN A 25 -26.37 16.92 6.06
C GLN A 25 -25.42 16.67 7.24
N LEU A 26 -25.64 17.34 8.38
CA LEU A 26 -24.85 17.15 9.60
C LEU A 26 -25.01 15.73 10.18
N SER A 27 -26.22 15.16 10.13
CA SER A 27 -26.48 13.80 10.61
C SER A 27 -25.89 12.74 9.67
N HIS A 28 -25.94 12.93 8.34
CA HIS A 28 -25.20 12.08 7.40
C HIS A 28 -23.68 12.19 7.60
N HIS A 29 -23.15 13.38 7.85
CA HIS A 29 -21.73 13.57 8.12
C HIS A 29 -21.30 12.89 9.44
N HIS A 30 -22.13 12.98 10.49
CA HIS A 30 -21.91 12.26 11.75
C HIS A 30 -21.98 10.74 11.57
N GLN A 31 -22.93 10.21 10.80
CA GLN A 31 -23.01 8.77 10.52
C GLN A 31 -21.80 8.26 9.74
N GLN A 32 -21.32 9.00 8.74
CA GLN A 32 -20.12 8.65 7.99
C GLN A 32 -18.87 8.69 8.88
N GLN A 33 -18.75 9.68 9.76
CA GLN A 33 -17.66 9.76 10.73
C GLN A 33 -17.72 8.62 11.77
N HIS A 34 -18.90 8.27 12.26
CA HIS A 34 -19.05 7.14 13.19
C HIS A 34 -18.71 5.80 12.53
N GLN A 35 -19.11 5.58 11.27
CA GLN A 35 -18.77 4.37 10.53
C GLN A 35 -17.27 4.30 10.21
N HIS A 36 -16.64 5.43 9.87
CA HIS A 36 -15.19 5.53 9.67
C HIS A 36 -14.44 5.22 10.97
N ASN A 37 -14.88 5.77 12.11
CA ASN A 37 -14.26 5.52 13.41
C ASN A 37 -14.43 4.06 13.87
N SER A 38 -15.58 3.44 13.63
CA SER A 38 -15.80 2.03 13.96
C SER A 38 -14.90 1.11 13.13
N LYS A 39 -14.82 1.33 11.81
CA LYS A 39 -13.93 0.55 10.93
C LYS A 39 -12.46 0.78 11.25
N SER A 40 -12.08 2.00 11.61
CA SER A 40 -10.72 2.32 12.03
C SER A 40 -10.35 1.62 13.34
N LYS A 41 -11.29 1.49 14.29
CA LYS A 41 -11.06 0.78 15.55
C LYS A 41 -10.88 -0.73 15.32
N ASP A 42 -11.78 -1.33 14.56
CA ASP A 42 -11.67 -2.75 14.15
C ASP A 42 -10.34 -3.03 13.44
N LEU A 43 -9.91 -2.11 12.58
CA LEU A 43 -8.62 -2.20 11.91
C LEU A 43 -7.47 -2.10 12.91
N ILE A 44 -7.48 -1.14 13.83
CA ILE A 44 -6.44 -1.02 14.86
C ILE A 44 -6.37 -2.30 15.69
N ASP A 45 -7.48 -2.93 16.06
CA ASP A 45 -7.48 -4.19 16.81
C ASP A 45 -6.84 -5.35 16.00
N LEU A 46 -7.16 -5.43 14.70
CA LEU A 46 -6.55 -6.39 13.76
C LEU A 46 -5.07 -6.10 13.48
N LEU A 47 -4.63 -4.84 13.55
CA LEU A 47 -3.24 -4.45 13.34
C LEU A 47 -2.42 -4.57 14.63
N SER A 48 -3.03 -4.37 15.79
CA SER A 48 -2.39 -4.49 17.11
C SER A 48 -2.00 -5.92 17.45
N SER A 49 -2.70 -6.89 16.87
CA SER A 49 -2.36 -8.31 16.93
C SER A 49 -1.12 -8.68 16.12
N ASN A 50 -0.62 -7.77 15.27
CA ASN A 50 0.64 -7.92 14.55
C ASN A 50 1.74 -7.03 15.19
N ASN A 51 2.49 -7.61 16.12
CA ASN A 51 3.51 -6.91 16.92
C ASN A 51 4.61 -6.19 16.11
N THR A 52 4.79 -6.54 14.83
CA THR A 52 5.78 -5.94 13.93
C THR A 52 5.62 -4.43 13.79
N SER A 53 4.39 -3.93 13.70
CA SER A 53 4.15 -2.49 13.50
C SER A 53 4.42 -1.68 14.77
N ASN A 54 4.04 -2.16 15.95
CA ASN A 54 4.31 -1.45 17.20
C ASN A 54 5.81 -1.42 17.55
N HIS A 55 6.56 -2.40 17.05
CA HIS A 55 7.98 -2.54 17.32
C HIS A 55 8.85 -1.59 16.47
N PHE A 56 8.56 -1.44 15.17
CA PHE A 56 9.27 -0.48 14.31
C PHE A 56 8.88 0.97 14.59
N LEU A 57 7.60 1.24 14.89
CA LEU A 57 7.10 2.60 15.07
C LEU A 57 7.61 3.26 16.36
N ASN A 58 8.00 2.46 17.38
CA ASN A 58 8.40 2.94 18.71
C ASN A 58 9.88 2.70 19.06
N SER A 59 10.64 1.95 18.26
CA SER A 59 12.06 1.66 18.55
C SER A 59 13.00 2.53 17.72
N ILE A 60 13.99 3.12 18.39
CA ILE A 60 15.11 3.87 17.77
C ILE A 60 16.25 2.93 17.35
N ASP A 61 16.22 1.66 17.77
CA ASP A 61 17.34 0.74 17.61
C ASP A 61 17.20 -0.14 16.35
N PRO A 62 18.16 -0.07 15.40
CA PRO A 62 18.11 -0.80 14.14
C PRO A 62 18.41 -2.30 14.26
N SER A 63 18.75 -2.82 15.44
CA SER A 63 19.25 -4.21 15.62
C SER A 63 18.20 -5.27 15.98
N ILE A 64 16.91 -4.93 15.96
CA ILE A 64 15.92 -5.77 16.63
C ILE A 64 15.25 -6.80 15.72
N ASN A 65 15.16 -8.01 16.26
CA ASN A 65 14.66 -9.22 15.64
C ASN A 65 13.14 -9.15 15.41
N ILE A 66 12.71 -8.88 14.17
CA ILE A 66 11.29 -8.74 13.85
C ILE A 66 10.66 -10.11 13.67
N SER A 67 9.96 -10.56 14.70
CA SER A 67 9.12 -11.76 14.62
C SER A 67 7.94 -11.50 13.69
N SER A 68 7.89 -12.21 12.58
CA SER A 68 6.79 -12.16 11.63
C SER A 68 5.62 -12.97 12.17
N GLN A 69 4.57 -12.30 12.66
CA GLN A 69 3.38 -12.98 13.15
C GLN A 69 2.51 -13.42 11.97
N ALA A 70 1.96 -14.62 12.10
CA ALA A 70 1.19 -15.25 11.04
C ALA A 70 -0.30 -15.05 11.34
N VAL A 71 -1.05 -14.54 10.36
CA VAL A 71 -2.47 -14.18 10.53
C VAL A 71 -3.38 -15.27 9.97
N SER A 72 -4.51 -15.50 10.65
CA SER A 72 -5.53 -16.47 10.26
C SER A 72 -6.16 -16.09 8.91
N ASP A 73 -6.69 -17.08 8.18
CA ASP A 73 -7.37 -16.81 6.90
C ASP A 73 -8.61 -15.93 7.07
N ASP A 74 -9.34 -16.06 8.20
CA ASP A 74 -10.53 -15.27 8.51
C ASP A 74 -10.17 -13.80 8.77
N ASP A 75 -9.14 -13.54 9.57
CA ASP A 75 -8.65 -12.19 9.84
C ASP A 75 -8.09 -11.54 8.58
N PHE A 76 -7.41 -12.31 7.73
CA PHE A 76 -6.92 -11.84 6.43
C PHE A 76 -8.08 -11.40 5.51
N ASN A 77 -9.15 -12.20 5.44
CA ASN A 77 -10.33 -11.87 4.64
C ASN A 77 -11.07 -10.64 5.18
N ARG A 78 -11.15 -10.51 6.52
CA ARG A 78 -11.72 -9.32 7.17
C ARG A 78 -10.89 -8.07 6.86
N LEU A 79 -9.57 -8.15 7.01
CA LEU A 79 -8.65 -7.06 6.67
C LEU A 79 -8.79 -6.64 5.20
N LYS A 80 -8.82 -7.60 4.28
CA LYS A 80 -9.02 -7.38 2.84
C LYS A 80 -10.34 -6.68 2.55
N SER A 81 -11.42 -7.03 3.24
CA SER A 81 -12.73 -6.38 3.12
C SER A 81 -12.69 -4.91 3.59
N ILE A 82 -12.05 -4.65 4.72
CA ILE A 82 -11.89 -3.28 5.26
C ILE A 82 -11.09 -2.41 4.29
N ILE A 83 -9.95 -2.90 3.79
CA ILE A 83 -9.09 -2.18 2.83
C ILE A 83 -9.83 -1.82 1.54
N ARG A 84 -10.66 -2.74 1.02
CA ARG A 84 -11.41 -2.50 -0.23
C ARG A 84 -12.63 -1.59 -0.06
N SER A 85 -13.20 -1.53 1.14
CA SER A 85 -14.43 -0.77 1.42
C SER A 85 -14.18 0.59 2.06
N THR A 86 -12.93 0.96 2.32
CA THR A 86 -12.58 2.18 3.04
C THR A 86 -11.62 3.01 2.19
N ILE A 87 -11.91 4.31 2.07
CA ILE A 87 -11.07 5.27 1.35
C ILE A 87 -10.45 6.18 2.39
N TRP A 88 -9.15 5.99 2.66
CA TRP A 88 -8.42 6.87 3.56
C TRP A 88 -7.79 8.04 2.80
N PRO A 89 -7.80 9.26 3.35
CA PRO A 89 -7.03 10.39 2.79
C PRO A 89 -5.53 10.07 2.65
N ILE A 90 -4.85 10.79 1.75
CA ILE A 90 -3.42 10.56 1.45
C ILE A 90 -2.53 10.80 2.67
N ASP A 91 -2.87 11.80 3.48
CA ASP A 91 -2.12 12.23 4.67
C ASP A 91 -2.51 11.47 5.94
N HIS A 92 -3.42 10.50 5.84
CA HIS A 92 -3.93 9.80 7.02
C HIS A 92 -2.86 8.85 7.58
N LEU A 93 -2.47 9.06 8.85
CA LEU A 93 -1.39 8.32 9.54
C LEU A 93 -1.57 6.80 9.53
N ILE A 94 -2.83 6.32 9.51
CA ILE A 94 -3.16 4.89 9.41
C ILE A 94 -2.52 4.20 8.20
N ARG A 95 -2.26 4.94 7.11
CA ARG A 95 -1.62 4.37 5.92
C ARG A 95 -0.26 3.81 6.28
N ARG A 96 0.57 4.53 7.03
CA ARG A 96 1.90 4.05 7.45
C ARG A 96 1.78 2.71 8.20
N GLN A 97 0.89 2.65 9.20
CA GLN A 97 0.65 1.42 9.97
C GLN A 97 0.12 0.29 9.08
N LEU A 98 -0.82 0.60 8.19
CA LEU A 98 -1.43 -0.36 7.27
C LEU A 98 -0.40 -0.95 6.30
N TRP A 99 0.39 -0.11 5.63
CA TRP A 99 1.43 -0.53 4.69
C TRP A 99 2.46 -1.42 5.40
N MET A 100 2.95 -1.02 6.57
CA MET A 100 3.88 -1.83 7.36
C MET A 100 3.30 -3.22 7.64
N ASN A 101 2.05 -3.27 8.09
CA ASN A 101 1.40 -4.55 8.41
C ASN A 101 1.17 -5.41 7.17
N ILE A 102 0.60 -4.88 6.10
CA ILE A 102 0.31 -5.65 4.87
C ILE A 102 1.59 -6.25 4.31
N LEU A 103 2.65 -5.44 4.20
CA LEU A 103 3.92 -5.85 3.61
C LEU A 103 4.65 -6.88 4.47
N THR A 104 4.49 -6.82 5.80
CA THR A 104 5.15 -7.76 6.72
C THR A 104 4.34 -9.03 6.98
N LEU A 105 3.01 -9.00 6.80
CA LEU A 105 2.08 -10.08 7.10
C LEU A 105 2.47 -11.42 6.47
N ASN A 106 2.69 -12.45 7.30
CA ASN A 106 2.82 -13.82 6.80
C ASN A 106 1.45 -14.49 6.84
N ARG A 107 1.02 -15.06 5.72
CA ARG A 107 -0.23 -15.83 5.68
C ARG A 107 0.05 -17.26 6.11
N VAL A 108 -0.64 -17.74 7.16
CA VAL A 108 -0.75 -19.20 7.39
C VAL A 108 -1.81 -19.70 6.43
N SER A 109 -1.41 -20.32 5.31
CA SER A 109 -2.37 -21.02 4.47
C SER A 109 -2.85 -22.26 5.22
N THR A 110 -4.14 -22.32 5.57
CA THR A 110 -4.78 -23.52 6.15
C THR A 110 -4.97 -24.65 5.13
N ALA A 111 -4.72 -24.39 3.85
CA ALA A 111 -4.67 -25.43 2.83
C ALA A 111 -3.47 -26.34 3.10
N LYS A 112 -3.76 -27.57 3.57
CA LYS A 112 -2.85 -28.72 3.72
C LYS A 112 -1.57 -28.53 2.90
N GLN A 113 -0.49 -28.11 3.56
CA GLN A 113 0.83 -28.12 2.96
C GLN A 113 1.28 -29.57 2.78
N HIS A 114 0.83 -30.18 1.69
CA HIS A 114 1.45 -31.37 1.15
C HIS A 114 2.20 -30.92 -0.10
N TYR A 115 3.51 -31.18 -0.12
CA TYR A 115 4.45 -30.97 -1.24
C TYR A 115 4.99 -29.55 -1.45
N ASN A 116 5.90 -29.13 -0.56
CA ASN A 116 7.32 -28.95 -0.88
C ASN A 116 8.02 -28.32 0.33
N THR A 117 8.41 -29.19 1.27
CA THR A 117 9.37 -28.89 2.32
C THR A 117 10.77 -28.78 1.70
N HIS A 118 11.03 -27.68 0.99
CA HIS A 118 12.33 -27.07 1.09
C HIS A 118 12.19 -25.99 2.13
N ASN A 119 12.83 -26.24 3.28
CA ASN A 119 12.93 -25.37 4.44
C ASN A 119 12.93 -23.88 4.06
N ALA A 120 11.74 -23.25 4.02
CA ALA A 120 11.61 -21.84 4.30
C ALA A 120 11.88 -21.74 5.79
N SER A 121 13.17 -21.80 6.14
CA SER A 121 13.65 -21.43 7.44
C SER A 121 12.97 -20.11 7.76
N GLN A 122 12.28 -20.09 8.89
CA GLN A 122 12.04 -18.88 9.64
C GLN A 122 13.44 -18.33 9.96
N THR A 123 14.10 -17.77 8.97
CA THR A 123 15.31 -16.99 9.15
C THR A 123 14.76 -15.72 9.78
N PRO A 124 14.99 -15.49 11.08
CA PRO A 124 14.87 -14.15 11.59
C PRO A 124 15.67 -13.28 10.63
N ILE A 125 14.99 -12.32 9.98
CA ILE A 125 15.71 -11.26 9.28
C ILE A 125 16.26 -10.43 10.42
N SER A 126 17.40 -10.87 10.94
CA SER A 126 18.24 -10.03 11.75
C SER A 126 18.65 -8.90 10.82
N THR A 127 18.15 -7.71 11.10
CA THR A 127 18.63 -6.45 10.52
C THR A 127 20.16 -6.34 10.54
N SER A 128 20.83 -7.16 11.37
CA SER A 128 22.28 -7.39 11.39
C SER A 128 22.91 -7.92 10.10
N THR A 129 22.15 -8.35 9.08
CA THR A 129 22.71 -8.76 7.77
C THR A 129 22.59 -7.69 6.69
N ILE A 130 21.84 -6.62 6.92
CA ILE A 130 21.90 -5.45 6.05
C ILE A 130 23.13 -4.66 6.50
N THR A 131 24.27 -4.97 5.89
CA THR A 131 25.48 -4.19 6.10
C THR A 131 25.24 -2.82 5.46
N ILE A 132 24.73 -1.88 6.26
CA ILE A 132 24.69 -0.47 5.87
C ILE A 132 26.14 -0.01 5.97
N ASP A 133 26.87 -0.18 4.88
CA ASP A 133 28.24 0.26 4.80
C ASP A 133 28.23 1.79 4.99
N SER A 134 28.77 2.25 6.11
CA SER A 134 28.83 3.67 6.47
C SER A 134 29.69 4.47 5.48
N THR A 135 30.41 3.80 4.57
CA THR A 135 31.06 4.42 3.42
C THR A 135 30.08 4.90 2.33
N LEU A 136 28.81 4.47 2.32
CA LEU A 136 27.81 5.03 1.41
C LEU A 136 27.29 6.41 1.88
N HIS A 137 27.51 6.79 3.15
CA HIS A 137 27.30 8.18 3.58
C HIS A 137 28.38 9.14 3.05
N SER A 138 29.52 8.62 2.55
CA SER A 138 30.54 9.40 1.85
C SER A 138 30.42 9.31 0.32
N LEU A 139 29.36 8.66 -0.17
CA LEU A 139 29.05 8.57 -1.60
C LEU A 139 28.80 9.99 -2.13
N PRO A 140 29.42 10.36 -3.27
CA PRO A 140 29.40 11.74 -3.74
C PRO A 140 27.97 12.24 -3.84
N SER A 141 27.75 13.52 -3.55
CA SER A 141 26.47 14.26 -3.58
C SER A 141 25.71 14.20 -4.93
N LYS A 142 26.19 13.39 -5.87
CA LYS A 142 25.61 13.10 -7.16
C LYS A 142 25.97 11.66 -7.55
N LEU A 143 25.13 10.70 -7.18
CA LEU A 143 25.13 9.40 -7.85
C LEU A 143 24.57 9.60 -9.25
N SER A 144 25.48 9.78 -10.21
CA SER A 144 25.09 9.98 -11.61
C SER A 144 24.58 8.69 -12.27
N GLN A 145 24.72 7.54 -11.62
CA GLN A 145 24.39 6.24 -12.15
C GLN A 145 23.35 5.55 -11.27
N TRP A 146 22.45 4.80 -11.89
CA TRP A 146 21.45 3.95 -11.22
C TRP A 146 21.94 2.50 -11.18
N PRO A 147 21.50 1.68 -10.20
CA PRO A 147 21.76 0.24 -10.21
C PRO A 147 21.24 -0.42 -11.49
N ASN A 148 21.92 -1.48 -11.95
CA ASN A 148 21.62 -2.13 -13.23
C ASN A 148 20.19 -2.69 -13.35
N PHE A 149 19.57 -3.04 -12.22
CA PHE A 149 18.20 -3.57 -12.22
C PHE A 149 17.13 -2.49 -12.41
N VAL A 150 17.50 -1.20 -12.31
CA VAL A 150 16.58 -0.07 -12.46
C VAL A 150 16.45 0.31 -13.92
N GLU A 151 15.21 0.47 -14.40
CA GLU A 151 14.94 1.00 -15.73
C GLU A 151 15.00 2.53 -15.71
N THR A 152 16.00 3.12 -16.38
CA THR A 152 16.23 4.58 -16.37
C THR A 152 15.31 5.35 -17.31
N THR A 153 14.59 4.69 -18.21
CA THR A 153 13.68 5.34 -19.17
C THR A 153 12.40 5.86 -18.53
N ASN A 154 11.95 5.23 -17.43
CA ASN A 154 10.64 5.48 -16.83
C ASN A 154 10.72 5.66 -15.29
N LEU A 155 11.70 6.43 -14.81
CA LEU A 155 11.85 6.71 -13.38
C LEU A 155 10.63 7.46 -12.83
N CYS A 156 10.17 7.09 -11.64
CA CYS A 156 8.97 7.67 -11.03
C CYS A 156 9.21 8.11 -9.57
N PHE A 157 9.45 9.42 -9.40
CA PHE A 157 9.74 10.02 -8.11
C PHE A 157 8.50 10.50 -7.33
N TYR A 158 7.32 10.52 -7.96
CA TYR A 158 6.10 11.10 -7.39
C TYR A 158 6.32 12.52 -6.82
N HIS A 159 6.09 12.73 -5.52
CA HIS A 159 6.25 14.01 -4.83
C HIS A 159 7.49 14.03 -3.92
N LEU A 160 8.50 13.20 -4.20
CA LEU A 160 9.77 13.27 -3.49
C LEU A 160 10.45 14.61 -3.77
N THR A 161 11.09 15.16 -2.74
CA THR A 161 11.90 16.36 -2.88
C THR A 161 13.09 16.09 -3.80
N GLU A 162 13.29 16.94 -4.81
CA GLU A 162 14.30 16.74 -5.86
C GLU A 162 15.72 16.57 -5.30
N SER A 163 16.05 17.29 -4.23
CA SER A 163 17.39 17.27 -3.65
C SER A 163 17.58 16.16 -2.62
N ARG A 164 16.66 15.97 -1.68
CA ARG A 164 16.84 15.03 -0.56
C ARG A 164 16.18 13.68 -0.82
N GLY A 165 14.94 13.67 -1.30
CA GLY A 165 14.18 12.45 -1.53
C GLY A 165 14.78 11.58 -2.63
N CYS A 166 15.18 12.19 -3.75
CA CYS A 166 15.80 11.46 -4.85
C CYS A 166 17.17 10.85 -4.48
N LEU A 167 18.01 11.59 -3.74
CA LEU A 167 19.29 11.06 -3.24
C LEU A 167 19.07 9.90 -2.27
N LEU A 168 18.08 10.01 -1.37
CA LEU A 168 17.75 8.96 -0.43
C LEU A 168 17.26 7.69 -1.15
N LEU A 169 16.43 7.85 -2.18
CA LEU A 169 15.97 6.76 -3.02
C LEU A 169 17.14 6.05 -3.71
N GLN A 170 18.06 6.80 -4.31
CA GLN A 170 19.26 6.22 -4.92
C GLN A 170 20.07 5.43 -3.90
N HIS A 171 20.31 6.00 -2.72
CA HIS A 171 21.06 5.35 -1.64
C HIS A 171 20.42 4.03 -1.20
N ILE A 172 19.10 3.99 -1.05
CA ILE A 172 18.34 2.78 -0.74
C ILE A 172 18.55 1.72 -1.82
N LEU A 173 18.40 2.07 -3.08
CA LEU A 173 18.50 1.10 -4.18
C LEU A 173 19.92 0.57 -4.37
N PHE A 174 20.96 1.39 -4.14
CA PHE A 174 22.34 0.92 -4.14
C PHE A 174 22.64 0.00 -2.96
N THR A 175 22.22 0.37 -1.76
CA THR A 175 22.34 -0.48 -0.57
C THR A 175 21.64 -1.81 -0.79
N PHE A 176 20.47 -1.80 -1.42
CA PHE A 176 19.75 -3.01 -1.79
C PHE A 176 20.51 -3.84 -2.84
N ALA A 177 21.06 -3.20 -3.88
CA ALA A 177 21.85 -3.87 -4.92
C ALA A 177 23.04 -4.66 -4.35
N LEU A 178 23.75 -4.06 -3.38
CA LEU A 178 24.91 -4.69 -2.75
C LEU A 178 24.54 -5.97 -1.99
N ASN A 179 23.34 -6.00 -1.40
CA ASN A 179 22.84 -7.16 -0.66
C ASN A 179 22.20 -8.23 -1.55
N HIS A 180 21.84 -7.90 -2.80
CA HIS A 180 21.16 -8.78 -3.75
C HIS A 180 21.85 -8.80 -5.12
N PRO A 181 23.06 -9.38 -5.23
CA PRO A 181 23.82 -9.39 -6.48
C PRO A 181 23.12 -10.17 -7.61
N ASP A 182 22.24 -11.11 -7.27
CA ASP A 182 21.48 -11.92 -8.24
C ASP A 182 20.35 -11.12 -8.92
N LEU A 183 19.99 -9.96 -8.36
CA LEU A 183 18.95 -9.10 -8.91
C LEU A 183 19.46 -8.37 -10.15
N THR A 184 19.00 -8.81 -11.32
CA THR A 184 19.48 -8.28 -12.61
C THR A 184 18.51 -7.29 -13.24
N TYR A 185 17.21 -7.40 -12.97
CA TYR A 185 16.20 -6.51 -13.55
C TYR A 185 14.90 -6.50 -12.74
N CYS A 186 14.52 -5.33 -12.23
CA CYS A 186 13.27 -5.14 -11.48
C CYS A 186 12.77 -3.68 -11.61
N PRO A 187 12.07 -3.33 -12.71
CA PRO A 187 11.65 -1.96 -12.97
C PRO A 187 10.60 -1.47 -11.96
N ALA A 188 9.88 -2.37 -11.29
CA ALA A 188 8.88 -2.03 -10.29
C ALA A 188 9.50 -1.58 -8.94
N LEU A 189 10.79 -1.85 -8.70
CA LEU A 189 11.40 -1.62 -7.40
C LEU A 189 11.67 -0.15 -7.12
N GLU A 190 12.15 0.60 -8.10
CA GLU A 190 12.36 2.06 -7.99
C GLU A 190 11.06 2.81 -7.65
N PRO A 191 9.97 2.69 -8.43
CA PRO A 191 8.73 3.42 -8.15
C PRO A 191 8.09 2.96 -6.84
N LEU A 192 8.22 1.68 -6.48
CA LEU A 192 7.70 1.21 -5.20
C LEU A 192 8.47 1.79 -4.01
N SER A 193 9.80 1.83 -4.12
CA SER A 193 10.65 2.42 -3.08
C SER A 193 10.40 3.92 -2.94
N ALA A 194 10.20 4.63 -4.06
CA ALA A 194 9.82 6.03 -4.07
C ALA A 194 8.48 6.28 -3.37
N LEU A 195 7.49 5.42 -3.60
CA LEU A 195 6.19 5.49 -2.92
C LEU A 195 6.33 5.24 -1.40
N LEU A 196 7.10 4.22 -1.00
CA LEU A 196 7.30 3.90 0.42
C LEU A 196 8.00 5.02 1.18
N LEU A 197 8.93 5.74 0.56
CA LEU A 197 9.61 6.90 1.15
C LEU A 197 8.69 8.04 1.57
N HIS A 198 7.45 8.10 1.06
CA HIS A 198 6.46 9.09 1.53
C HIS A 198 5.91 8.76 2.93
N TYR A 199 6.03 7.50 3.36
CA TYR A 199 5.44 6.99 4.61
C TYR A 199 6.48 6.49 5.61
N PHE A 200 7.70 6.19 5.15
CA PHE A 200 8.70 5.47 5.91
C PHE A 200 10.08 6.14 5.80
N ASN A 201 10.91 5.90 6.81
CA ASN A 201 12.32 6.26 6.77
C ASN A 201 13.13 5.25 5.92
N GLU A 202 14.39 5.59 5.68
CA GLU A 202 15.30 4.80 4.86
C GLU A 202 15.41 3.32 5.27
N HIS A 203 15.63 3.07 6.56
CA HIS A 203 15.81 1.72 7.10
C HIS A 203 14.53 0.90 7.01
N GLU A 204 13.38 1.53 7.27
CA GLU A 204 12.07 0.91 7.12
C GLU A 204 11.81 0.54 5.65
N VAL A 205 12.14 1.43 4.69
CA VAL A 205 12.00 1.11 3.26
C VAL A 205 12.89 -0.08 2.88
N LEU A 206 14.17 -0.06 3.26
CA LEU A 206 15.09 -1.18 3.03
C LEU A 206 14.55 -2.50 3.60
N TYR A 207 14.05 -2.48 4.83
CA TYR A 207 13.42 -3.65 5.44
C TYR A 207 12.21 -4.14 4.63
N LEU A 208 11.31 -3.23 4.24
CA LEU A 208 10.08 -3.55 3.51
C LEU A 208 10.38 -4.14 2.12
N ILE A 209 11.30 -3.55 1.36
CA ILE A 209 11.64 -4.07 0.03
C ILE A 209 12.36 -5.42 0.10
N ASN A 210 13.17 -5.66 1.14
CA ASN A 210 13.74 -6.99 1.42
C ASN A 210 12.65 -8.03 1.68
N ARG A 211 11.64 -7.69 2.49
CA ARG A 211 10.50 -8.59 2.75
C ARG A 211 9.71 -8.89 1.48
N LEU A 212 9.54 -7.89 0.62
CA LEU A 212 8.83 -8.04 -0.65
C LEU A 212 9.55 -8.96 -1.62
N LEU A 213 10.88 -8.88 -1.68
CA LEU A 213 11.71 -9.77 -2.47
C LEU A 213 11.57 -11.22 -1.99
N ILE A 214 11.71 -11.47 -0.68
CA ILE A 214 11.57 -12.82 -0.09
C ILE A 214 10.20 -13.43 -0.35
N LYS A 215 9.14 -12.62 -0.38
CA LYS A 215 7.77 -13.08 -0.68
C LYS A 215 7.51 -13.25 -2.18
N HIS A 216 8.46 -12.92 -3.04
CA HIS A 216 8.31 -12.84 -4.51
C HIS A 216 7.11 -11.98 -4.93
N TRP A 217 6.80 -10.92 -4.17
CA TRP A 217 5.73 -9.98 -4.51
C TRP A 217 6.17 -8.97 -5.58
N LEU A 218 7.49 -8.77 -5.70
CA LEU A 218 8.06 -8.01 -6.79
C LEU A 218 7.96 -8.84 -8.08
N CYS A 219 7.30 -8.29 -9.08
CA CYS A 219 7.15 -8.95 -10.37
C CYS A 219 8.48 -8.90 -11.12
N GLY A 220 9.27 -9.96 -11.04
CA GLY A 220 10.48 -10.15 -11.83
C GLY A 220 11.74 -9.62 -11.15
N GLU A 221 12.66 -10.54 -10.91
CA GLU A 221 14.04 -10.31 -10.46
C GLU A 221 15.02 -10.37 -11.65
N THR A 222 14.52 -10.91 -12.77
CA THR A 222 15.22 -11.02 -14.05
C THR A 222 14.35 -10.49 -15.18
N ARG A 223 15.00 -10.09 -16.28
CA ARG A 223 14.31 -9.61 -17.48
C ARG A 223 13.35 -10.66 -18.05
N LEU A 224 13.75 -11.92 -18.04
CA LEU A 224 12.94 -13.02 -18.53
C LEU A 224 11.65 -13.19 -17.70
N GLN A 225 11.73 -13.12 -16.37
CA GLN A 225 10.56 -13.19 -15.50
C GLN A 225 9.61 -11.99 -15.72
N TRP A 226 10.16 -10.79 -15.89
CA TRP A 226 9.37 -9.61 -16.21
C TRP A 226 8.60 -9.79 -17.53
N GLU A 227 9.28 -10.20 -18.60
CA GLU A 227 8.66 -10.44 -19.90
C GLU A 227 7.60 -11.56 -19.84
N ALA A 228 7.86 -12.62 -19.08
CA ALA A 228 6.88 -13.67 -18.82
C ALA A 228 5.62 -13.14 -18.13
N ASN A 229 5.78 -12.31 -17.09
CA ASN A 229 4.66 -11.67 -16.39
C ASN A 229 3.84 -10.77 -17.33
N CYS A 230 4.51 -9.91 -18.12
CA CYS A 230 3.84 -9.08 -19.12
C CYS A 230 3.04 -9.92 -20.13
N ASN A 231 3.57 -11.06 -20.55
CA ASN A 231 2.87 -11.98 -21.45
C ASN A 231 1.66 -12.65 -20.79
N VAL A 232 1.72 -12.98 -19.50
CA VAL A 232 0.55 -13.46 -18.73
C VAL A 232 -0.53 -12.39 -18.69
N PHE A 233 -0.19 -11.14 -18.37
CA PHE A 233 -1.14 -10.03 -18.39
C PHE A 233 -1.76 -9.84 -19.77
N LYS A 234 -0.96 -9.89 -20.84
CA LYS A 234 -1.46 -9.81 -22.22
C LYS A 234 -2.47 -10.91 -22.53
N LYS A 235 -2.20 -12.16 -22.13
CA LYS A 235 -3.12 -13.29 -22.31
C LYS A 235 -4.41 -13.12 -21.50
N LEU A 236 -4.32 -12.70 -20.25
CA LEU A 236 -5.49 -12.44 -19.40
C LEU A 236 -6.38 -11.34 -19.99
N LEU A 237 -5.77 -10.28 -20.53
CA LEU A 237 -6.52 -9.23 -21.22
C LEU A 237 -7.26 -9.78 -22.44
N LEU A 238 -6.61 -10.60 -23.26
CA LEU A 238 -7.27 -11.21 -24.43
C LEU A 238 -8.49 -12.04 -24.03
N VAL A 239 -8.36 -12.91 -23.02
CA VAL A 239 -9.48 -13.73 -22.53
C VAL A 239 -10.65 -12.85 -22.05
N LEU A 240 -10.37 -11.86 -21.21
CA LEU A 240 -11.42 -10.99 -20.66
C LEU A 240 -12.09 -10.12 -21.73
N PHE A 241 -11.35 -9.68 -22.76
CA PHE A 241 -11.92 -8.87 -23.83
C PHE A 241 -12.65 -9.71 -24.89
N GLU A 242 -12.22 -10.93 -25.17
CA GLU A 242 -12.94 -11.87 -26.05
C GLU A 242 -14.28 -12.30 -25.42
N GLU A 243 -14.28 -12.61 -24.12
CA GLU A 243 -15.50 -12.94 -23.37
C GLU A 243 -16.50 -11.77 -23.39
N ARG A 244 -16.03 -10.52 -23.22
CA ARG A 244 -16.87 -9.33 -23.35
C ARG A 244 -17.38 -9.06 -24.76
N ARG A 245 -16.65 -9.44 -25.82
CA ARG A 245 -17.15 -9.32 -27.20
C ARG A 245 -18.26 -10.32 -27.48
N SER A 246 -18.12 -11.56 -27.00
CA SER A 246 -19.15 -12.60 -27.13
C SER A 246 -20.46 -12.22 -26.44
N ILE A 247 -20.38 -11.67 -25.23
CA ILE A 247 -21.57 -11.19 -24.49
C ILE A 247 -22.25 -10.03 -25.23
N ARG A 248 -21.48 -9.05 -25.75
CA ARG A 248 -22.05 -7.92 -26.50
C ARG A 248 -22.68 -8.34 -27.84
N SER A 249 -22.19 -9.38 -28.50
CA SER A 249 -22.84 -9.90 -29.72
C SER A 249 -24.16 -10.61 -29.42
N LEU A 250 -24.29 -11.27 -28.27
CA LEU A 250 -25.55 -11.89 -27.83
C LEU A 250 -26.63 -10.84 -27.50
N ASP A 251 -26.25 -9.74 -26.86
CA ASP A 251 -27.20 -8.65 -26.54
C ASP A 251 -27.69 -7.90 -27.79
N LEU A 252 -26.92 -7.89 -28.88
CA LEU A 252 -27.29 -7.29 -30.17
C LEU A 252 -28.16 -8.20 -31.06
N GLU A 253 -28.18 -9.51 -30.83
CA GLU A 253 -29.09 -10.44 -31.51
C GLU A 253 -30.44 -10.60 -30.79
N LEU A 254 -30.57 -10.03 -29.59
CA LEU A 254 -31.78 -10.08 -28.75
C LEU A 254 -32.59 -8.76 -28.74
N CYS A 255 -32.22 -7.77 -29.56
CA CYS A 255 -33.00 -6.54 -29.82
C CYS A 255 -33.46 -6.49 -31.28
#